data_AF-A0A552U7Y2-F1
#
_entry.id   AF-A0A552U7Y2-F1
#
_cell.length_a   1.000
_cell.length_b   1.000
_cell.length_c   1.000
_cell.angle_alpha   90.00
_cell.angle_beta   90.00
_cell.angle_gamma   90.00
#
_symmetry.space_group_name_H-M   'P 1'
#
loop_
_entity.id
_entity.type
_entity.pdbx_description
1 polymer ?
#
loop_
_entity_poly.entity_id
_entity_poly.type
_entity_poly.pdbx_seq_one_letter_code
_entity_poly.pdbx_strand_id
1 'polypeptide(L)'
;MKIKLLLAAALLGTAAPSAALTFVFAKASGGVTSSAFLNATAGGRTLQATGNRYTVAPTALTNVSQFTGTAAVSQSSSLTVGGVGVNSEQSIGGFPAGAGGNAPEQVDTDGTTNEVLRIALLNPSLGSIRINSVTLSSVDPDDTFRIYTLGAGGALNVIAFGGDIAGTGVNAFTGGTATYLSGSGTNQQWRITFAPFSTPSDVFYLTARKDSADGYRVTSIDASIVPEPATWALLIGGFSMVGLASRRRRISVTA
;
A
#
# COMPACT_ATOMS: atom_id res chain seq x y z
N MET A 1 13.33 58.50 -21.02
CA MET A 1 13.74 57.25 -20.37
C MET A 1 12.54 56.36 -20.15
N LYS A 2 12.42 55.23 -20.86
CA LYS A 2 11.32 54.26 -20.68
C LYS A 2 11.90 52.96 -20.14
N ILE A 3 11.69 52.70 -18.86
CA ILE A 3 12.09 51.48 -18.16
C ILE A 3 11.15 50.36 -18.63
N LYS A 4 11.66 49.40 -19.41
CA LYS A 4 10.93 48.18 -19.78
C LYS A 4 11.10 47.16 -18.65
N LEU A 5 10.03 46.95 -17.89
CA LEU A 5 9.91 45.93 -16.85
C LEU A 5 9.94 44.55 -17.52
N LEU A 6 11.00 43.77 -17.28
CA LEU A 6 11.05 42.35 -17.68
C LEU A 6 10.32 41.53 -16.62
N LEU A 7 9.12 41.07 -16.97
CA LEU A 7 8.40 40.04 -16.23
C LEU A 7 9.15 38.71 -16.41
N ALA A 8 9.95 38.33 -15.41
CA ALA A 8 10.47 36.97 -15.32
C ALA A 8 9.32 36.06 -14.86
N ALA A 9 8.77 35.28 -15.80
CA ALA A 9 7.77 34.26 -15.51
C ALA A 9 8.38 33.22 -14.56
N ALA A 10 8.02 33.31 -13.28
CA ALA A 10 8.19 32.22 -12.33
C ALA A 10 7.20 31.11 -12.71
N LEU A 11 7.59 30.23 -13.62
CA LEU A 11 6.93 28.93 -13.75
C LEU A 11 7.24 28.15 -12.46
N LEU A 12 6.31 28.25 -11.51
CA LEU A 12 6.18 27.28 -10.43
C LEU A 12 6.08 25.91 -11.08
N GLY A 13 7.15 25.13 -10.98
CA GLY A 13 7.20 23.75 -11.44
C GLY A 13 6.23 22.92 -10.62
N THR A 14 4.99 22.83 -11.06
CA THR A 14 4.05 21.82 -10.56
C THR A 14 4.67 20.47 -10.90
N ALA A 15 5.06 19.71 -9.87
CA ALA A 15 5.54 18.35 -10.04
C ALA A 15 4.60 17.61 -10.99
N ALA A 16 5.17 16.95 -12.01
CA ALA A 16 4.37 16.15 -12.94
C ALA A 16 3.54 15.15 -12.10
N PRO A 17 2.24 15.00 -12.37
CA PRO A 17 1.40 14.10 -11.58
C PRO A 17 1.99 12.69 -11.68
N SER A 18 2.27 12.09 -10.52
CA SER A 18 2.65 10.68 -10.46
C SER A 18 1.56 9.84 -11.10
N ALA A 19 1.91 8.92 -11.99
CA ALA A 19 0.96 7.97 -12.53
C ALA A 19 0.34 7.16 -11.38
N ALA A 20 -0.98 7.19 -11.28
CA ALA A 20 -1.74 6.36 -10.35
C ALA A 20 -1.83 4.94 -10.90
N LEU A 21 -1.60 3.95 -10.04
CA LEU A 21 -1.69 2.53 -10.32
C LEU A 21 -2.67 1.90 -9.35
N THR A 22 -3.50 0.98 -9.84
CA THR A 22 -4.37 0.15 -9.01
C THR A 22 -3.97 -1.30 -9.17
N PHE A 23 -3.51 -1.91 -8.08
CA PHE A 23 -3.20 -3.32 -8.00
C PHE A 23 -4.42 -4.06 -7.45
N VAL A 24 -5.05 -4.88 -8.28
CA VAL A 24 -6.17 -5.73 -7.87
C VAL A 24 -5.64 -7.12 -7.58
N PHE A 25 -5.87 -7.60 -6.37
CA PHE A 25 -5.54 -8.96 -5.98
C PHE A 25 -6.75 -9.83 -6.32
N ALA A 26 -6.61 -10.70 -7.31
CA ALA A 26 -7.62 -11.67 -7.70
C ALA A 26 -6.99 -13.06 -7.75
N LYS A 27 -7.70 -14.11 -7.31
CA LYS A 27 -7.26 -15.49 -7.51
C LYS A 27 -7.17 -15.78 -9.00
N ALA A 28 -6.15 -16.53 -9.41
CA ALA A 28 -6.13 -17.11 -10.76
C ALA A 28 -7.39 -17.96 -10.94
N SER A 29 -8.23 -17.62 -11.91
CA SER A 29 -9.43 -18.40 -12.22
C SER A 29 -9.02 -19.81 -12.65
N GLY A 30 -9.33 -20.80 -11.81
CA GLY A 30 -9.12 -22.23 -12.12
C GLY A 30 -7.84 -22.81 -11.52
N GLY A 31 -7.99 -23.45 -10.36
CA GLY A 31 -6.96 -24.29 -9.76
C GLY A 31 -6.39 -23.71 -8.46
N VAL A 32 -6.29 -24.57 -7.45
CA VAL A 32 -5.56 -24.29 -6.22
C VAL A 32 -4.09 -24.11 -6.60
N THR A 33 -3.61 -22.88 -6.71
CA THR A 33 -2.17 -22.64 -6.75
C THR A 33 -1.66 -22.82 -5.33
N SER A 34 -0.90 -23.89 -5.11
CA SER A 34 -0.10 -24.14 -3.91
C SER A 34 1.08 -23.15 -3.80
N SER A 35 0.84 -21.88 -4.11
CA SER A 35 1.80 -20.79 -4.00
C SER A 35 1.58 -20.05 -2.70
N ALA A 36 2.67 -19.79 -1.98
CA ALA A 36 2.69 -19.02 -0.72
C ALA A 36 2.36 -17.52 -0.88
N PHE A 37 2.08 -17.09 -2.11
CA PHE A 37 1.96 -15.69 -2.48
C PHE A 37 0.97 -15.48 -3.63
N LEU A 38 0.50 -14.24 -3.75
CA LEU A 38 -0.33 -13.76 -4.85
C LEU A 38 0.31 -12.52 -5.50
N ASN A 39 0.34 -12.47 -6.82
CA ASN A 39 0.89 -11.33 -7.55
C ASN A 39 -0.24 -10.48 -8.15
N ALA A 40 -0.11 -9.17 -8.08
CA ALA A 40 -0.94 -8.19 -8.79
C ALA A 40 -0.03 -7.29 -9.62
N THR A 41 -0.35 -7.10 -10.91
CA THR A 41 0.47 -6.32 -11.84
C THR A 41 -0.29 -5.12 -12.38
N ALA A 42 0.31 -3.93 -12.33
CA ALA A 42 -0.24 -2.70 -12.87
C ALA A 42 0.88 -1.78 -13.37
N GLY A 43 0.72 -1.17 -14.55
CA GLY A 43 1.72 -0.25 -15.12
C GLY A 43 3.12 -0.85 -15.26
N GLY A 44 3.23 -2.15 -15.57
CA GLY A 44 4.50 -2.87 -15.67
C GLY A 44 5.17 -3.23 -14.33
N ARG A 45 4.53 -2.90 -13.20
CA ARG A 45 5.00 -3.23 -11.84
C ARG A 45 4.24 -4.41 -11.27
N THR A 46 4.86 -5.18 -10.38
CA THR A 46 4.21 -6.32 -9.73
C THR A 46 4.35 -6.22 -8.22
N LEU A 47 3.21 -6.19 -7.52
CA LEU A 47 3.14 -6.39 -6.09
C LEU A 47 2.91 -7.86 -5.80
N GLN A 48 3.70 -8.40 -4.89
CA GLN A 48 3.55 -9.73 -4.34
C GLN A 48 3.01 -9.62 -2.91
N ALA A 49 1.89 -10.29 -2.66
CA ALA A 49 1.28 -10.45 -1.36
C ALA A 49 1.65 -11.81 -0.77
N THR A 50 2.15 -11.84 0.47
CA THR A 50 2.56 -13.04 1.19
C THR A 50 1.96 -13.02 2.59
N GLY A 51 1.23 -14.07 2.96
CA GLY A 51 0.70 -14.27 4.30
C GLY A 51 1.77 -14.86 5.22
N ASN A 52 1.93 -14.27 6.41
CA ASN A 52 2.82 -14.74 7.45
C ASN A 52 2.01 -15.01 8.71
N ARG A 53 2.34 -16.10 9.41
CA ARG A 53 1.67 -16.50 10.64
C ARG A 53 2.67 -16.61 11.79
N TYR A 54 2.40 -15.97 12.92
CA TYR A 54 3.14 -16.19 14.16
C TYR A 54 2.75 -17.50 14.84
N THR A 55 3.73 -18.09 15.53
CA THR A 55 3.46 -19.12 16.54
C THR A 55 3.11 -18.47 17.88
N VAL A 56 3.61 -17.24 18.11
CA VAL A 56 3.28 -16.39 19.26
C VAL A 56 3.25 -14.94 18.79
N ALA A 57 2.07 -14.31 18.76
CA ALA A 57 1.92 -12.92 18.37
C ALA A 57 2.68 -11.98 19.33
N PRO A 58 3.56 -11.10 18.84
CA PRO A 58 4.29 -10.16 19.67
C PRO A 58 3.34 -9.10 20.26
N THR A 59 3.65 -8.60 21.45
CA THR A 59 2.87 -7.53 22.10
C THR A 59 3.00 -6.19 21.38
N ALA A 60 4.07 -5.98 20.61
CA ALA A 60 4.30 -4.82 19.76
C ALA A 60 5.13 -5.19 18.53
N LEU A 61 4.84 -4.53 17.41
CA LEU A 61 5.58 -4.66 16.16
C LEU A 61 6.55 -3.48 16.00
N THR A 62 7.84 -3.77 16.09
CA THR A 62 8.92 -2.79 16.05
C THR A 62 10.00 -3.13 15.02
N ASN A 63 10.14 -4.40 14.64
CA ASN A 63 11.17 -4.84 13.69
C ASN A 63 10.70 -5.99 12.78
N VAL A 64 11.18 -5.99 11.55
CA VAL A 64 10.91 -7.03 10.53
C VAL A 64 11.38 -8.42 10.94
N SER A 65 12.37 -8.53 11.82
CA SER A 65 12.83 -9.82 12.35
C SER A 65 11.73 -10.57 13.10
N GLN A 66 10.71 -9.85 13.58
CA GLN A 66 9.51 -10.45 14.16
C GLN A 66 8.66 -11.15 13.10
N PHE A 67 8.74 -10.73 11.84
CA PHE A 67 8.10 -11.37 10.69
C PHE A 67 9.02 -12.38 9.97
N THR A 68 10.34 -12.32 10.19
CA THR A 68 11.33 -13.11 9.44
C THR A 68 12.33 -13.76 10.41
N GLY A 69 12.16 -15.05 10.70
CA GLY A 69 13.13 -15.81 11.51
C GLY A 69 12.60 -17.14 12.07
N THR A 70 13.52 -17.95 12.61
CA THR A 70 13.24 -19.23 13.29
C THR A 70 12.41 -19.06 14.57
N ALA A 71 12.34 -17.84 15.10
CA ALA A 71 11.34 -17.46 16.08
C ALA A 71 9.99 -17.28 15.35
N ALA A 72 9.28 -18.40 15.22
CA ALA A 72 7.83 -18.41 15.20
C ALA A 72 7.12 -17.76 14.00
N VAL A 73 7.65 -17.74 12.77
CA VAL A 73 6.84 -17.38 11.58
C VAL A 73 6.81 -18.48 10.52
N SER A 74 5.62 -19.02 10.24
CA SER A 74 5.40 -19.88 9.07
C SER A 74 4.81 -19.04 7.95
N GLN A 75 5.53 -18.91 6.84
CA GLN A 75 4.92 -18.40 5.61
C GLN A 75 3.82 -19.36 5.19
N SER A 76 2.65 -18.82 4.83
CA SER A 76 1.54 -19.66 4.37
C SER A 76 1.99 -20.46 3.15
N SER A 77 1.89 -21.79 3.19
CA SER A 77 2.36 -22.67 2.13
C SER A 77 1.33 -22.89 1.02
N SER A 78 0.11 -22.38 1.20
CA SER A 78 -1.00 -22.58 0.26
C SER A 78 -2.05 -21.49 0.40
N LEU A 79 -2.64 -21.07 -0.72
CA LEU A 79 -3.78 -20.15 -0.73
C LEU A 79 -5.08 -20.74 -0.15
N THR A 80 -5.20 -22.06 0.04
CA THR A 80 -6.48 -22.72 0.39
C THR A 80 -6.69 -23.05 1.88
N VAL A 81 -5.65 -23.05 2.71
CA VAL A 81 -5.77 -23.36 4.15
C VAL A 81 -4.89 -22.39 4.91
N GLY A 82 -5.49 -21.39 5.57
CA GLY A 82 -4.70 -20.32 6.20
C GLY A 82 -4.07 -19.37 5.18
N GLY A 83 -4.77 -19.03 4.09
CA GLY A 83 -4.22 -18.55 2.79
C GLY A 83 -3.41 -17.26 2.78
N VAL A 84 -3.69 -16.33 1.87
CA VAL A 84 -3.09 -14.97 1.91
C VAL A 84 -4.25 -14.04 2.26
N GLY A 85 -4.02 -13.08 3.16
CA GLY A 85 -4.98 -12.06 3.66
C GLY A 85 -5.62 -11.14 2.61
N VAL A 86 -5.87 -11.63 1.40
CA VAL A 86 -6.32 -10.92 0.21
C VAL A 86 -7.64 -11.52 -0.26
N ASN A 87 -8.53 -10.67 -0.75
CA ASN A 87 -9.80 -11.15 -1.30
C ASN A 87 -9.53 -11.89 -2.61
N SER A 88 -9.53 -13.22 -2.52
CA SER A 88 -9.24 -14.10 -3.65
C SER A 88 -10.48 -14.33 -4.53
N GLU A 89 -11.67 -13.97 -4.05
CA GLU A 89 -12.90 -14.09 -4.81
C GLU A 89 -13.22 -12.81 -5.58
N GLN A 90 -13.76 -12.97 -6.78
CA GLN A 90 -14.33 -11.89 -7.59
C GLN A 90 -15.63 -11.31 -6.96
N SER A 91 -15.91 -11.60 -5.69
CA SER A 91 -17.07 -11.12 -4.94
C SER A 91 -16.82 -9.69 -4.47
N ILE A 92 -16.83 -8.76 -5.43
CA ILE A 92 -17.08 -7.32 -5.18
C ILE A 92 -18.43 -7.12 -4.44
N GLY A 93 -19.26 -8.16 -4.28
CA GLY A 93 -20.51 -8.17 -3.50
C GLY A 93 -20.45 -8.82 -2.11
N GLY A 94 -19.28 -9.23 -1.63
CA GLY A 94 -19.11 -9.84 -0.31
C GLY A 94 -19.63 -11.28 -0.18
N PHE A 95 -19.31 -11.93 0.94
CA PHE A 95 -19.75 -13.30 1.27
C PHE A 95 -21.28 -13.41 1.39
N PRO A 96 -21.87 -14.60 1.18
CA PRO A 96 -23.27 -14.86 1.49
C PRO A 96 -23.56 -14.48 2.94
N ALA A 97 -24.64 -13.76 3.18
CA ALA A 97 -25.09 -13.43 4.54
C ALA A 97 -25.20 -14.72 5.39
N GLY A 98 -24.49 -14.77 6.51
CA GLY A 98 -24.49 -15.93 7.42
C GLY A 98 -23.28 -16.87 7.30
N ALA A 99 -22.36 -16.65 6.37
CA ALA A 99 -21.00 -17.19 6.50
C ALA A 99 -20.32 -16.43 7.64
N GLY A 100 -20.11 -17.09 8.79
CA GLY A 100 -19.46 -16.45 9.95
C GLY A 100 -18.11 -15.84 9.58
N GLY A 101 -17.76 -14.72 10.22
CA GLY A 101 -16.57 -13.89 9.94
C GLY A 101 -15.22 -14.61 10.00
N ASN A 102 -15.19 -15.88 10.40
CA ASN A 102 -14.01 -16.73 10.48
C ASN A 102 -13.67 -17.37 9.12
N ALA A 103 -13.24 -16.56 8.16
CA ALA A 103 -12.76 -17.07 6.89
C ALA A 103 -11.23 -17.31 6.97
N PRO A 104 -10.69 -18.46 6.52
CA PRO A 104 -9.32 -18.89 6.83
C PRO A 104 -8.19 -18.03 6.20
N GLU A 105 -8.49 -16.89 5.60
CA GLU A 105 -7.60 -16.08 4.77
C GLU A 105 -7.74 -14.58 5.11
N GLN A 106 -7.97 -14.25 6.37
CA GLN A 106 -7.95 -12.87 6.87
C GLN A 106 -6.59 -12.49 7.44
N VAL A 107 -6.32 -11.18 7.48
CA VAL A 107 -5.25 -10.57 8.27
C VAL A 107 -5.83 -10.34 9.66
N ASP A 108 -5.44 -11.21 10.59
CA ASP A 108 -5.98 -11.26 11.95
C ASP A 108 -4.87 -11.65 12.95
N THR A 109 -4.87 -11.07 14.14
CA THR A 109 -3.84 -11.27 15.17
C THR A 109 -4.28 -12.07 16.40
N ASP A 110 -5.48 -12.65 16.43
CA ASP A 110 -5.97 -13.41 17.59
C ASP A 110 -6.34 -14.88 17.32
N GLY A 111 -6.48 -15.25 16.05
CA GLY A 111 -6.80 -16.59 15.62
C GLY A 111 -5.61 -17.52 15.38
N THR A 112 -5.86 -18.55 14.57
CA THR A 112 -4.86 -19.53 14.06
C THR A 112 -4.55 -19.32 12.58
N THR A 113 -4.81 -18.14 12.05
CA THR A 113 -4.78 -17.78 10.62
C THR A 113 -3.70 -16.73 10.33
N ASN A 114 -3.70 -16.02 9.20
CA ASN A 114 -2.57 -15.17 8.83
C ASN A 114 -2.48 -13.92 9.68
N GLU A 115 -1.33 -13.71 10.30
CA GLU A 115 -1.17 -12.66 11.31
C GLU A 115 -0.51 -11.39 10.77
N VAL A 116 0.10 -11.49 9.58
CA VAL A 116 0.62 -10.34 8.82
C VAL A 116 0.56 -10.59 7.33
N LEU A 117 0.10 -9.58 6.59
CA LEU A 117 0.22 -9.55 5.14
C LEU A 117 1.42 -8.69 4.73
N ARG A 118 2.42 -9.32 4.12
CA ARG A 118 3.55 -8.62 3.50
C ARG A 118 3.22 -8.33 2.04
N ILE A 119 3.34 -7.07 1.65
CA ILE A 119 3.23 -6.61 0.25
C ILE A 119 4.61 -6.15 -0.20
N ALA A 120 5.14 -6.73 -1.27
CA ALA A 120 6.46 -6.38 -1.80
C ALA A 120 6.42 -6.09 -3.29
N LEU A 121 7.10 -5.02 -3.70
CA LEU A 121 7.35 -4.70 -5.10
C LEU A 121 8.47 -5.61 -5.64
N LEU A 122 8.16 -6.44 -6.64
CA LEU A 122 9.11 -7.39 -7.21
C LEU A 122 10.10 -6.75 -8.22
N ASN A 123 9.75 -5.58 -8.73
CA ASN A 123 10.54 -4.82 -9.69
C ASN A 123 10.87 -3.42 -9.14
N PRO A 124 11.67 -3.33 -8.06
CA PRO A 124 12.05 -2.06 -7.43
C PRO A 124 12.94 -1.18 -8.31
N SER A 125 13.61 -1.76 -9.31
CA SER A 125 14.42 -1.02 -10.29
C SER A 125 13.63 -0.05 -11.17
N LEU A 126 12.30 -0.11 -11.13
CA LEU A 126 11.44 0.86 -11.79
C LEU A 126 11.18 2.09 -10.90
N GLY A 127 11.65 2.09 -9.65
CA GLY A 127 11.43 3.11 -8.62
C GLY A 127 10.44 2.65 -7.55
N SER A 128 10.50 3.20 -6.34
CA SER A 128 9.56 2.82 -5.28
C SER A 128 8.14 3.34 -5.52
N ILE A 129 7.18 2.70 -4.86
CA ILE A 129 5.78 3.15 -4.88
C ILE A 129 5.42 3.82 -3.56
N ARG A 130 4.43 4.70 -3.63
CA ARG A 130 3.74 5.22 -2.48
C ARG A 130 2.32 4.67 -2.50
N ILE A 131 1.91 3.97 -1.44
CA ILE A 131 0.51 3.56 -1.33
C ILE A 131 -0.33 4.79 -0.95
N ASN A 132 -1.39 5.00 -1.74
CA ASN A 132 -2.38 6.07 -1.56
C ASN A 132 -3.62 5.53 -0.84
N SER A 133 -4.07 4.32 -1.18
CA SER A 133 -5.17 3.66 -0.49
C SER A 133 -5.10 2.14 -0.53
N VAL A 134 -5.74 1.50 0.44
CA VAL A 134 -6.05 0.06 0.41
C VAL A 134 -7.57 -0.10 0.50
N THR A 135 -8.13 -0.91 -0.37
CA THR A 135 -9.53 -1.33 -0.27
C THR A 135 -9.59 -2.67 0.44
N LEU A 136 -10.37 -2.72 1.50
CA LEU A 136 -10.59 -3.86 2.37
C LEU A 136 -11.99 -4.43 2.16
N SER A 137 -12.13 -5.73 2.41
CA SER A 137 -13.39 -6.46 2.43
C SER A 137 -13.44 -7.39 3.64
N SER A 138 -14.64 -7.90 3.96
CA SER A 138 -14.86 -8.67 5.20
C SER A 138 -14.45 -7.87 6.43
N VAL A 139 -14.80 -6.59 6.43
CA VAL A 139 -14.55 -5.71 7.57
C VAL A 139 -15.77 -5.72 8.48
N ASP A 140 -15.51 -5.95 9.75
CA ASP A 140 -16.45 -6.02 10.85
C ASP A 140 -16.33 -4.76 11.73
N PRO A 141 -17.37 -4.41 12.51
CA PRO A 141 -17.38 -3.20 13.35
C PRO A 141 -16.21 -3.05 14.33
N ASP A 142 -15.58 -4.15 14.73
CA ASP A 142 -14.48 -4.25 15.68
C ASP A 142 -13.12 -4.55 15.04
N ASP A 143 -13.05 -4.71 13.72
CA ASP A 143 -11.79 -4.93 13.02
C ASP A 143 -10.89 -3.71 13.07
N THR A 144 -9.59 -3.93 13.22
CA THR A 144 -8.59 -2.85 13.25
C THR A 144 -7.60 -2.96 12.10
N PHE A 145 -6.99 -1.83 11.71
CA PHE A 145 -6.00 -1.80 10.62
C PHE A 145 -4.74 -1.04 11.01
N ARG A 146 -3.58 -1.62 10.68
CA ARG A 146 -2.27 -0.98 10.76
C ARG A 146 -1.44 -1.31 9.54
N ILE A 147 -0.63 -0.34 9.12
CA ILE A 147 0.31 -0.52 8.01
C ILE A 147 1.68 0.09 8.34
N TYR A 148 2.72 -0.66 7.99
CA TYR A 148 4.11 -0.30 8.23
C TYR A 148 4.90 -0.26 6.92
N THR A 149 5.87 0.65 6.82
CA THR A 149 7.01 0.53 5.90
C THR A 149 8.21 -0.07 6.62
N LEU A 150 9.21 -0.49 5.84
CA LEU A 150 10.51 -0.91 6.34
C LEU A 150 11.49 0.27 6.41
N GLY A 151 12.06 0.49 7.59
CA GLY A 151 13.15 1.43 7.85
C GLY A 151 14.53 0.77 7.90
N ALA A 152 15.55 1.58 8.21
CA ALA A 152 16.92 1.10 8.37
C ALA A 152 17.03 0.05 9.48
N GLY A 153 17.91 -0.95 9.31
CA GLY A 153 18.09 -2.03 10.28
C GLY A 153 16.85 -2.92 10.49
N GLY A 154 15.88 -2.85 9.56
CA GLY A 154 14.64 -3.62 9.65
C GLY A 154 13.57 -3.01 10.55
N ALA A 155 13.75 -1.78 11.04
CA ALA A 155 12.75 -1.11 11.88
C ALA A 155 11.40 -0.97 11.14
N LEU A 156 10.29 -1.14 11.86
CA LEU A 156 8.95 -0.94 11.29
C LEU A 156 8.48 0.48 11.57
N ASN A 157 8.23 1.22 10.50
CA ASN A 157 7.76 2.61 10.58
C ASN A 157 6.27 2.62 10.25
N VAL A 158 5.45 3.05 11.22
CA VAL A 158 4.00 3.16 11.03
C VAL A 158 3.71 4.23 9.96
N ILE A 159 3.00 3.83 8.89
CA ILE A 159 2.46 4.78 7.91
C ILE A 159 1.11 5.28 8.42
N ALA A 160 0.26 4.34 8.83
CA ALA A 160 -1.03 4.64 9.36
C ALA A 160 -1.52 3.54 10.31
N PHE A 161 -2.32 3.95 11.27
CA PHE A 161 -2.98 3.07 12.23
C PHE A 161 -4.35 3.64 12.56
N GLY A 162 -5.35 2.78 12.70
CA GLY A 162 -6.66 3.13 13.25
C GLY A 162 -6.99 2.31 14.47
N GLY A 163 -7.96 2.81 15.25
CA GLY A 163 -8.85 1.91 16.01
C GLY A 163 -9.75 1.14 15.05
N ASP A 164 -10.96 0.83 15.51
CA ASP A 164 -11.90 0.01 14.75
C ASP A 164 -12.27 0.69 13.40
N ILE A 165 -12.21 -0.06 12.30
CA ILE A 165 -12.40 0.43 10.93
C ILE A 165 -13.86 0.83 10.71
N ALA A 166 -14.81 0.03 11.21
CA ALA A 166 -16.25 0.18 11.00
C ALA A 166 -17.05 0.54 12.28
N GLY A 167 -16.38 0.80 13.39
CA GLY A 167 -17.00 1.10 14.69
C GLY A 167 -17.57 2.52 14.79
N THR A 168 -18.61 2.69 15.61
CA THR A 168 -19.21 4.01 15.95
C THR A 168 -18.32 4.87 16.86
N GLY A 169 -17.21 4.31 17.35
CA GLY A 169 -16.16 5.02 18.07
C GLY A 169 -15.31 5.82 17.09
N VAL A 170 -15.74 7.04 16.76
CA VAL A 170 -14.86 8.07 16.20
C VAL A 170 -13.61 8.12 17.09
N ASN A 171 -12.42 7.77 16.58
CA ASN A 171 -11.20 8.55 16.75
C ASN A 171 -9.96 7.96 16.05
N ALA A 172 -9.49 8.74 15.09
CA ALA A 172 -8.12 8.85 14.58
C ALA A 172 -7.51 7.59 13.93
N PHE A 173 -7.95 7.32 12.69
CA PHE A 173 -7.04 6.75 11.72
C PHE A 173 -5.89 7.75 11.51
N THR A 174 -4.81 7.58 12.26
CA THR A 174 -3.66 8.49 12.19
C THR A 174 -2.92 8.20 10.90
N GLY A 175 -2.65 9.24 10.11
CA GLY A 175 -2.03 9.10 8.80
C GLY A 175 -3.00 8.75 7.67
N GLY A 176 -4.32 8.87 7.86
CA GLY A 176 -5.31 8.65 6.80
C GLY A 176 -6.77 8.83 7.20
N THR A 177 -7.68 8.28 6.38
CA THR A 177 -9.12 8.21 6.61
C THR A 177 -9.67 6.84 6.22
N ALA A 178 -10.69 6.36 6.92
CA ALA A 178 -11.47 5.19 6.52
C ALA A 178 -12.80 5.65 5.90
N THR A 179 -13.16 5.09 4.75
CA THR A 179 -14.41 5.41 4.03
C THR A 179 -15.17 4.13 3.73
N TYR A 180 -16.39 4.01 4.26
CA TYR A 180 -17.29 2.93 3.92
C TYR A 180 -17.66 2.98 2.44
N LEU A 181 -17.62 1.83 1.77
CA LEU A 181 -17.97 1.70 0.35
C LEU A 181 -19.31 0.99 0.17
N SER A 182 -19.48 -0.17 0.81
CA SER A 182 -20.67 -1.03 0.67
C SER A 182 -20.69 -2.17 1.69
N GLY A 183 -21.78 -2.94 1.74
CA GLY A 183 -21.90 -4.15 2.56
C GLY A 183 -22.65 -3.93 3.88
N SER A 184 -22.85 -4.97 4.67
CA SER A 184 -23.61 -4.88 5.92
C SER A 184 -23.15 -5.95 6.90
N GLY A 185 -23.31 -5.70 8.20
CA GLY A 185 -22.91 -6.65 9.23
C GLY A 185 -21.42 -6.93 9.16
N THR A 186 -21.06 -8.22 9.06
CA THR A 186 -19.69 -8.75 9.08
C THR A 186 -19.04 -8.88 7.68
N ASN A 187 -19.46 -8.01 6.76
CA ASN A 187 -19.12 -8.15 5.35
C ASN A 187 -19.08 -6.78 4.68
N GLN A 188 -18.43 -5.83 5.34
CA GLN A 188 -18.33 -4.47 4.84
C GLN A 188 -17.08 -4.31 3.97
N GLN A 189 -17.17 -3.39 3.02
CA GLN A 189 -16.06 -2.91 2.24
C GLN A 189 -15.69 -1.50 2.65
N TRP A 190 -14.41 -1.29 2.89
CA TRP A 190 -13.87 -0.01 3.35
C TRP A 190 -12.65 0.35 2.55
N ARG A 191 -12.51 1.64 2.24
CA ARG A 191 -11.28 2.20 1.69
C ARG A 191 -10.54 2.94 2.78
N ILE A 192 -9.31 2.52 3.02
CA ILE A 192 -8.35 3.25 3.83
C ILE A 192 -7.54 4.13 2.90
N THR A 193 -7.68 5.45 3.03
CA THR A 193 -6.93 6.44 2.24
C THR A 193 -5.84 7.05 3.12
N PHE A 194 -4.59 7.03 2.66
CA PHE A 194 -3.46 7.55 3.41
C PHE A 194 -3.23 9.03 3.12
N ALA A 195 -2.76 9.75 4.13
CA ALA A 195 -2.26 11.11 3.97
C ALA A 195 -1.09 11.11 2.97
N PRO A 196 -0.92 12.20 2.19
CA PRO A 196 0.09 12.30 1.13
C PRO A 196 1.54 12.41 1.64
N PHE A 197 1.82 11.95 2.85
CA PHE A 197 3.14 11.94 3.48
C PHE A 197 3.70 10.53 3.68
N SER A 198 3.01 9.48 3.23
CA SER A 198 3.57 8.13 3.25
C SER A 198 4.90 8.08 2.48
N THR A 199 5.97 7.65 3.14
CA THR A 199 7.28 7.48 2.52
C THR A 199 7.18 6.40 1.44
N PRO A 200 7.72 6.63 0.24
CA PRO A 200 7.80 5.60 -0.78
C PRO A 200 8.56 4.39 -0.23
N SER A 201 8.07 3.19 -0.53
CA SER A 201 8.69 1.95 -0.08
C SER A 201 8.45 0.84 -1.08
N ASP A 202 9.35 -0.14 -1.04
CA ASP A 202 9.22 -1.37 -1.83
C ASP A 202 8.53 -2.47 -1.03
N VAL A 203 8.38 -2.30 0.29
CA VAL A 203 7.79 -3.32 1.18
C VAL A 203 6.86 -2.68 2.21
N PHE A 204 5.67 -3.26 2.33
CA PHE A 204 4.66 -2.87 3.30
C PHE A 204 4.21 -4.09 4.11
N TYR A 205 3.87 -3.86 5.37
CA TYR A 205 3.28 -4.88 6.24
C TYR A 205 1.95 -4.38 6.74
N LEU A 206 0.89 -5.15 6.50
CA LEU A 206 -0.46 -4.87 6.92
C LEU A 206 -0.83 -5.85 8.04
N THR A 207 -1.35 -5.31 9.15
CA THR A 207 -1.70 -6.08 10.35
C THR A 207 -3.01 -5.58 10.96
N ALA A 208 -3.52 -6.33 11.93
CA ALA A 208 -4.55 -5.90 12.87
C ALA A 208 -3.93 -5.66 14.27
N ARG A 209 -4.71 -5.12 15.21
CA ARG A 209 -4.41 -5.14 16.64
C ARG A 209 -4.83 -6.49 17.19
N LYS A 210 -4.04 -7.01 18.14
CA LYS A 210 -4.41 -8.20 18.91
C LYS A 210 -5.60 -7.90 19.82
N ASP A 211 -6.79 -8.25 19.36
CA ASP A 211 -8.08 -8.21 20.04
C ASP A 211 -8.95 -9.36 19.55
N SER A 212 -10.20 -9.50 19.99
CA SER A 212 -11.02 -10.67 19.68
C SER A 212 -11.72 -10.63 18.31
N ALA A 213 -11.24 -9.81 17.36
CA ALA A 213 -11.93 -9.50 16.11
C ALA A 213 -11.46 -10.38 14.93
N ASP A 214 -12.36 -10.71 14.01
CA ASP A 214 -12.13 -11.72 12.96
C ASP A 214 -11.20 -11.23 11.79
N GLY A 215 -10.80 -9.96 11.77
CA GLY A 215 -9.81 -9.38 10.85
C GLY A 215 -10.32 -9.14 9.43
N TYR A 216 -9.47 -8.56 8.57
CA TYR A 216 -9.88 -8.06 7.24
C TYR A 216 -9.17 -8.76 6.06
N ARG A 217 -9.67 -8.54 4.85
CA ARG A 217 -9.02 -8.95 3.59
C ARG A 217 -8.67 -7.74 2.72
N VAL A 218 -7.54 -7.81 2.02
CA VAL A 218 -7.14 -6.78 1.04
C VAL A 218 -7.66 -7.12 -0.35
N THR A 219 -8.47 -6.25 -0.93
CA THR A 219 -9.00 -6.40 -2.29
C THR A 219 -8.10 -5.69 -3.32
N SER A 220 -7.74 -4.45 -3.04
CA SER A 220 -6.91 -3.66 -3.95
C SER A 220 -6.02 -2.66 -3.23
N ILE A 221 -4.94 -2.27 -3.88
CA ILE A 221 -4.01 -1.23 -3.42
C ILE A 221 -3.87 -0.20 -4.53
N ASP A 222 -4.21 1.05 -4.23
CA ASP A 222 -3.91 2.18 -5.11
C ASP A 222 -2.59 2.81 -4.69
N ALA A 223 -1.71 3.05 -5.66
CA ALA A 223 -0.39 3.60 -5.43
C ALA A 223 -0.02 4.65 -6.45
N SER A 224 0.90 5.52 -6.10
CA SER A 224 1.55 6.47 -6.99
C SER A 224 3.01 6.07 -7.22
N ILE A 225 3.46 6.24 -8.46
CA ILE A 225 4.88 6.10 -8.79
C ILE A 225 5.62 7.36 -8.34
N VAL A 226 6.66 7.20 -7.52
CA VAL A 226 7.55 8.31 -7.20
C VAL A 226 8.78 8.23 -8.10
N PRO A 227 9.00 9.22 -8.99
CA PRO A 227 10.19 9.23 -9.82
C PRO A 227 11.44 9.21 -8.96
N GLU A 228 12.42 8.41 -9.35
CA GLU A 228 13.68 8.32 -8.62
C GLU A 228 14.38 9.68 -8.58
N PRO A 229 15.17 9.99 -7.54
CA PRO A 229 15.93 11.23 -7.45
C PRO A 229 16.82 11.50 -8.69
N ALA A 230 17.32 10.45 -9.34
CA ALA A 230 18.08 10.56 -10.58
C ALA A 230 17.23 11.06 -11.76
N THR A 231 15.95 10.68 -11.83
CA THR A 231 15.01 11.18 -12.83
C THR A 231 14.76 12.67 -12.65
N TRP A 232 14.61 13.13 -11.40
CA TRP A 232 14.52 14.56 -11.09
C TRP A 232 15.79 15.31 -11.51
N ALA A 233 16.95 14.75 -11.20
CA ALA A 233 18.23 15.34 -11.59
C ALA A 233 18.38 15.42 -13.12
N LEU A 234 17.97 14.40 -13.86
CA LEU A 234 17.98 14.41 -15.33
C LEU A 234 17.00 15.43 -15.92
N LEU A 235 15.79 15.56 -15.35
CA LEU A 235 14.83 16.58 -15.77
C LEU A 235 15.40 17.99 -15.53
N ILE A 236 15.92 18.25 -14.33
CA ILE A 236 16.53 19.54 -13.99
C ILE A 236 17.75 19.81 -14.88
N GLY A 237 18.60 18.81 -15.08
CA GLY A 237 19.76 18.89 -15.96
C GLY A 237 19.37 19.19 -17.41
N GLY A 238 18.38 18.48 -17.94
CA GLY A 238 17.85 18.69 -19.29
C GLY A 238 17.27 20.09 -19.47
N PHE A 239 16.43 20.56 -18.53
CA PHE A 239 15.89 21.92 -18.56
C PHE A 239 16.99 22.98 -18.45
N SER A 240 18.02 22.73 -17.64
CA SER A 240 19.18 23.62 -17.51
C SER A 240 19.94 23.75 -18.84
N MET A 241 20.16 22.63 -19.55
CA MET A 241 20.81 22.64 -20.86
C MET A 241 19.98 23.36 -21.92
N VAL A 242 18.66 23.15 -21.96
CA VAL A 242 17.74 23.87 -22.86
C VAL A 242 17.78 25.38 -22.58
N GLY A 243 17.76 25.77 -21.30
CA GLY A 243 17.90 27.16 -20.88
C GLY A 243 19.21 27.79 -21.36
N LEU A 244 20.35 27.11 -21.14
CA LEU A 244 21.66 27.57 -21.60
C LEU A 244 21.75 27.67 -23.13
N ALA A 245 21.20 26.70 -23.86
CA ALA A 245 21.16 26.72 -25.32
C ALA A 245 20.31 27.87 -25.86
N SER A 246 19.15 28.13 -25.25
CA SER A 246 18.27 29.25 -25.63
C SER A 246 18.94 30.62 -25.41
N ARG A 247 19.72 30.76 -24.31
CA ARG A 247 20.48 31.98 -24.02
C ARG A 247 21.55 32.25 -25.08
N ARG A 248 22.26 31.22 -25.53
CA ARG A 248 23.29 31.36 -26.58
C ARG A 248 22.70 31.89 -27.90
N ARG A 249 21.50 31.45 -28.28
CA ARG A 249 20.87 31.88 -29.55
C ARG A 249 20.51 33.37 -29.59
N ARG A 250 20.25 34.01 -28.44
CA ARG A 250 19.92 35.45 -28.39
C ARG A 250 21.12 36.37 -28.58
N ILE A 251 22.34 35.87 -28.38
CA ILE A 251 23.55 36.70 -28.49
C ILE A 251 23.95 36.92 -29.96
N SER A 252 23.44 36.12 -30.89
CA SER A 252 23.82 36.17 -32.32
C SER A 252 22.94 37.07 -33.20
N VAL A 253 22.07 37.95 -32.65
CA VAL A 253 21.16 38.82 -33.45
C VAL A 253 21.52 40.31 -33.35
N THR A 254 22.80 40.64 -33.32
CA THR A 254 23.29 42.02 -33.52
C THR A 254 24.43 42.01 -34.53
N ALA A 255 24.10 42.16 -35.80
CA ALA A 255 25.00 42.51 -36.89
C ALA A 255 24.24 43.41 -37.86
#